data_AF-X1JQ06-F1
#
_entry.id   AF-X1JQ06-F1
#
_cell.length_a   1.000
_cell.length_b   1.000
_cell.length_c   1.000
_cell.angle_alpha   90.00
_cell.angle_beta   90.00
_cell.angle_gamma   90.00
#
_symmetry.space_group_name_H-M   'P 1'
#
loop_
_entity.id
_entity.type
_entity.pdbx_description
1 polymer ?
#
loop_
_entity_poly.entity_id
_entity_poly.type
_entity_poly.pdbx_seq_one_letter_code
_entity_poly.pdbx_strand_id
1 'polypeptide(L)'
;AGQFSSKYGKIEDMVMGMELILPNGDLIKFKTIARASTGPQLDKFFIGNEGTLGIVIKATLKIWPYPEKRALFSYAFPTFEDSLEATRQILRQQIYPAVIRIYDADETYRHFGHIEKAKDKVMVVFNYNSIILIN
;
A
#
# COMPACT_ATOMS: atom_id res chain seq x y z
N ALA A 1 -0.78 4.56 5.38
CA ALA A 1 -0.55 3.37 4.52
C ALA A 1 0.59 3.66 3.56
N GLY A 2 1.40 2.66 3.21
CA GLY A 2 2.51 2.83 2.26
C GLY A 2 2.03 3.00 0.82
N GLN A 3 2.88 3.55 -0.06
CA GLN A 3 2.51 3.87 -1.45
C GLN A 3 2.05 2.65 -2.27
N PHE A 4 2.61 1.48 -1.97
CA PHE A 4 2.29 0.22 -2.66
C PHE A 4 1.32 -0.66 -1.88
N SER A 5 0.56 -0.10 -0.92
CA SER A 5 -0.35 -0.90 -0.09
C SER A 5 -1.47 -1.56 -0.90
N SER A 6 -1.83 -1.03 -2.07
CA SER A 6 -2.80 -1.66 -2.98
C SER A 6 -2.36 -3.05 -3.46
N LYS A 7 -1.04 -3.29 -3.58
CA LYS A 7 -0.49 -4.59 -3.99
C LYS A 7 0.02 -5.42 -2.82
N TYR A 8 0.71 -4.81 -1.88
CA TYR A 8 1.40 -5.52 -0.81
C TYR A 8 0.66 -5.48 0.54
N GLY A 9 -0.47 -4.80 0.62
CA GLY A 9 -1.20 -4.60 1.87
C GLY A 9 -0.61 -3.48 2.73
N LYS A 10 -1.28 -3.19 3.84
CA LYS A 10 -0.80 -2.27 4.87
C LYS A 10 0.08 -3.01 5.88
N ILE A 11 0.58 -2.31 6.89
CA ILE A 11 1.50 -2.91 7.87
C ILE A 11 0.81 -4.04 8.66
N GLU A 12 -0.47 -3.89 8.96
CA GLU A 12 -1.30 -4.89 9.63
C GLU A 12 -1.54 -6.15 8.79
N ASP A 13 -1.39 -6.06 7.47
CA ASP A 13 -1.46 -7.20 6.55
C ASP A 13 -0.09 -7.87 6.36
N MET A 14 0.99 -7.13 6.62
CA MET A 14 2.36 -7.59 6.47
C MET A 14 2.91 -8.28 7.72
N VAL A 15 2.49 -7.85 8.92
CA VAL A 15 2.93 -8.46 10.17
C VAL A 15 2.32 -9.85 10.33
N MET A 16 3.15 -10.87 10.27
CA MET A 16 2.74 -12.28 10.43
C MET A 16 2.92 -12.78 11.86
N GLY A 17 3.80 -12.13 12.64
CA GLY A 17 4.08 -12.44 14.03
C GLY A 17 4.98 -11.37 14.66
N MET A 18 5.00 -11.27 15.98
CA MET A 18 5.82 -10.28 16.69
C MET A 18 6.20 -10.72 18.11
N GLU A 19 7.31 -10.20 18.63
CA GLU A 19 7.70 -10.30 20.03
C GLU A 19 7.74 -8.90 20.64
N LEU A 20 7.20 -8.75 21.85
CA LEU A 20 7.13 -7.47 22.55
C LEU A 20 7.36 -7.61 24.05
N ILE A 21 7.93 -6.58 24.65
CA ILE A 21 8.14 -6.44 26.09
C ILE A 21 7.07 -5.51 26.64
N LEU A 22 6.30 -5.99 27.62
CA LEU A 22 5.29 -5.20 28.34
C LEU A 22 5.93 -4.28 29.40
N PRO A 23 5.20 -3.27 29.92
CA PRO A 23 5.72 -2.38 30.97
C PRO A 23 6.17 -3.09 32.26
N ASN A 24 5.60 -4.26 32.55
CA ASN A 24 6.00 -5.09 33.69
C ASN A 24 7.24 -5.96 33.40
N GLY A 25 7.83 -5.87 32.20
CA GLY A 25 9.00 -6.64 31.77
C GLY A 25 8.67 -7.97 31.10
N ASP A 26 7.39 -8.38 31.02
CA ASP A 26 7.02 -9.66 30.43
C ASP A 26 7.22 -9.69 28.92
N LEU A 27 7.74 -10.80 28.41
CA LEU A 27 7.89 -11.06 26.99
C LEU A 27 6.65 -11.79 26.44
N ILE A 28 5.92 -11.13 25.55
CA ILE A 28 4.83 -11.74 24.77
C ILE A 28 5.34 -12.14 23.38
N LYS A 29 4.92 -13.31 22.91
CA LYS A 29 5.24 -13.83 21.58
C LYS A 29 3.98 -14.21 20.81
N PHE A 30 3.74 -13.52 19.71
CA PHE A 30 2.72 -13.88 18.73
C PHE A 30 3.34 -14.73 17.63
N LYS A 31 2.83 -15.97 17.48
CA LYS A 31 3.34 -16.96 16.51
C LYS A 31 3.09 -16.52 15.07
N THR A 32 4.04 -16.82 14.19
CA THR A 32 3.89 -16.65 12.74
C THR A 32 2.89 -17.66 12.16
N ILE A 33 1.63 -17.27 12.00
CA ILE A 33 0.57 -18.14 11.49
C ILE A 33 -0.17 -17.43 10.34
N ALA A 34 -0.43 -18.14 9.24
CA ALA A 34 -1.12 -17.57 8.07
C ALA A 34 -2.57 -17.16 8.36
N ARG A 35 -3.29 -17.98 9.15
CA ARG A 35 -4.65 -17.73 9.61
C ARG A 35 -4.91 -18.50 10.90
N ALA A 36 -5.52 -17.86 11.88
CA ALA A 36 -5.92 -18.49 13.14
C ALA A 36 -7.40 -18.19 13.42
N SER A 37 -8.07 -19.12 14.10
CA SER A 37 -9.46 -19.00 14.54
C SER A 37 -9.58 -19.30 16.04
N THR A 38 -8.76 -18.62 16.84
CA THR A 38 -8.59 -18.88 18.29
C THR A 38 -9.13 -17.74 19.16
N GLY A 39 -10.17 -17.04 18.68
CA GLY A 39 -10.72 -15.85 19.31
C GLY A 39 -10.13 -14.55 18.72
N PRO A 40 -10.17 -13.43 19.47
CA PRO A 40 -9.65 -12.15 19.01
C PRO A 40 -8.19 -12.19 18.59
N GLN A 41 -7.86 -11.47 17.52
CA GLN A 41 -6.49 -11.27 17.05
C GLN A 41 -5.78 -10.25 17.96
N LEU A 42 -5.27 -10.73 19.10
CA LEU A 42 -4.62 -9.89 20.12
C LEU A 42 -3.34 -9.21 19.60
N ASP A 43 -2.66 -9.83 18.64
CA ASP A 43 -1.53 -9.28 17.92
C ASP A 43 -1.87 -7.92 17.28
N LYS A 44 -3.09 -7.77 16.74
CA LYS A 44 -3.52 -6.52 16.10
C LYS A 44 -3.75 -5.37 17.08
N PHE A 45 -3.94 -5.61 18.38
CA PHE A 45 -4.01 -4.54 19.39
C PHE A 45 -2.67 -3.84 19.59
N PHE A 46 -1.56 -4.51 19.31
CA PHE A 46 -0.22 -3.93 19.44
C PHE A 46 0.21 -3.17 18.18
N ILE A 47 -0.47 -3.38 17.05
CA ILE A 47 -0.22 -2.61 15.82
C ILE A 47 -0.89 -1.24 15.94
N GLY A 48 -0.09 -0.18 15.84
CA GLY A 48 -0.60 1.20 15.99
C GLY A 48 -0.79 1.64 17.44
N ASN A 49 -0.20 0.92 18.41
CA ASN A 49 -0.26 1.31 19.83
C ASN A 49 0.62 2.53 20.18
N GLU A 50 1.47 2.99 19.24
CA GLU A 50 2.39 4.12 19.40
C GLU A 50 3.28 4.03 20.65
N GLY A 51 3.64 2.82 21.09
CA GLY A 51 4.50 2.56 22.24
C GLY A 51 3.80 2.59 23.60
N THR A 52 2.48 2.76 23.65
CA THR A 52 1.73 2.87 24.91
C THR A 52 1.51 1.53 25.64
N LEU A 53 1.53 0.41 24.92
CA LEU A 53 1.22 -0.92 25.47
C LEU A 53 2.46 -1.82 25.63
N GLY A 54 3.63 -1.36 25.20
CA GLY A 54 4.86 -2.13 25.22
C GLY A 54 5.77 -1.83 24.04
N ILE A 55 6.94 -2.45 24.04
CA ILE A 55 8.00 -2.25 23.05
C ILE A 55 8.10 -3.49 22.16
N VAL A 56 7.85 -3.33 20.87
CA VAL A 56 8.07 -4.40 19.87
C VAL A 56 9.58 -4.57 19.67
N ILE A 57 10.10 -5.77 19.92
CA ILE A 57 11.52 -6.09 19.81
C ILE A 57 11.85 -6.97 18.59
N LYS A 58 10.85 -7.70 18.07
CA LYS A 58 10.97 -8.47 16.82
C LYS A 58 9.64 -8.47 16.08
N ALA A 59 9.71 -8.47 14.76
CA ALA A 59 8.55 -8.67 13.89
C ALA A 59 8.93 -9.61 12.75
N THR A 60 8.02 -10.53 12.43
CA THR A 60 8.08 -11.37 11.23
C THR A 60 7.18 -10.74 10.19
N LEU A 61 7.75 -10.33 9.05
CA LEU A 61 7.01 -9.68 7.98
C LEU A 61 6.83 -10.61 6.78
N LYS A 62 5.67 -10.53 6.16
CA LYS A 62 5.42 -11.08 4.83
C LYS A 62 6.28 -10.32 3.81
N ILE A 63 6.95 -11.07 2.94
CA ILE A 63 7.76 -10.53 1.85
C ILE A 63 7.26 -11.07 0.51
N TRP A 64 7.64 -10.38 -0.57
CA TRP A 64 7.33 -10.76 -1.94
C TRP A 64 8.62 -10.84 -2.76
N PRO A 65 8.66 -11.68 -3.81
CA PRO A 65 9.73 -11.64 -4.78
C PRO A 65 9.92 -10.23 -5.36
N TYR A 66 11.16 -9.92 -5.71
CA TYR A 66 11.45 -8.69 -6.42
C TYR A 66 10.73 -8.70 -7.78
N PRO A 67 10.00 -7.63 -8.15
CA PRO A 67 9.25 -7.61 -9.41
C PRO A 67 10.22 -7.57 -10.60
N GLU A 68 10.04 -8.49 -11.55
CA GLU A 68 10.87 -8.59 -12.75
C GLU A 68 10.65 -7.43 -13.72
N LYS A 69 9.41 -6.91 -13.77
CA LYS A 69 9.05 -5.77 -14.61
C LYS A 69 8.31 -4.72 -13.81
N ARG A 70 8.66 -3.47 -14.08
CA ARG A 70 7.95 -2.28 -13.60
C ARG A 70 7.62 -1.42 -14.80
N ALA A 71 6.37 -1.00 -14.92
CA ALA A 71 5.93 -0.03 -15.91
C ALA A 71 5.25 1.13 -15.21
N LEU A 72 5.63 2.34 -15.59
CA LEU A 72 5.01 3.57 -15.11
C LEU A 72 4.24 4.19 -16.28
N PHE A 73 2.96 4.45 -16.08
CA PHE A 73 2.12 5.13 -17.06
C PHE A 73 1.53 6.38 -16.45
N SER A 74 1.35 7.41 -17.26
CA SER A 74 0.73 8.67 -16.83
C SER A 74 -0.26 9.15 -17.88
N TYR A 75 -1.43 9.60 -17.45
CA TYR A 75 -2.50 10.09 -18.31
C TYR A 75 -3.01 11.43 -17.81
N ALA A 76 -3.23 12.36 -18.74
CA ALA A 76 -3.77 13.68 -18.46
C ALA A 76 -5.28 13.67 -18.70
N PHE A 77 -6.04 14.17 -17.72
CA PHE A 77 -7.49 14.30 -17.76
C PHE A 77 -7.89 15.78 -17.71
N PRO A 78 -9.00 16.17 -18.38
CA PRO A 78 -9.51 17.53 -18.31
C PRO A 78 -9.98 17.92 -16.92
N THR A 79 -10.60 16.97 -16.19
CA THR A 79 -11.18 17.22 -14.87
C THR A 79 -10.80 16.12 -13.88
N PHE A 80 -11.00 16.39 -12.59
CA PHE A 80 -10.76 15.41 -11.53
C PHE A 80 -11.78 14.28 -11.59
N GLU A 81 -13.03 14.60 -11.93
CA GLU A 81 -14.14 13.68 -12.08
C GLU A 81 -13.88 12.66 -13.20
N ASP A 82 -13.36 13.10 -14.36
CA ASP A 82 -12.99 12.20 -15.46
C ASP A 82 -11.90 11.20 -15.03
N SER A 83 -10.93 11.70 -14.26
CA SER A 83 -9.80 10.90 -13.76
C SER A 83 -10.24 9.84 -12.74
N LEU A 84 -11.21 10.19 -11.89
CA LEU A 84 -11.81 9.29 -10.91
C LEU A 84 -12.65 8.22 -11.60
N GLU A 85 -13.46 8.60 -12.59
CA GLU A 85 -14.30 7.67 -13.32
C GLU A 85 -13.46 6.65 -14.10
N ALA A 86 -12.40 7.10 -14.77
CA ALA A 86 -11.44 6.20 -15.43
C ALA A 86 -10.78 5.23 -14.43
N THR A 87 -10.32 5.74 -13.28
CA THR A 87 -9.74 4.92 -12.21
C THR A 87 -10.75 3.89 -11.70
N ARG A 88 -12.01 4.30 -11.48
CA ARG A 88 -13.09 3.42 -11.04
C ARG A 88 -13.37 2.31 -12.04
N GLN A 89 -13.38 2.62 -13.35
CA GLN A 89 -13.58 1.61 -14.40
C GLN A 89 -12.45 0.56 -14.42
N ILE A 90 -11.20 1.00 -14.30
CA ILE A 90 -10.03 0.09 -14.21
C ILE A 90 -10.17 -0.88 -13.03
N LEU A 91 -10.50 -0.36 -11.84
CA LEU A 91 -10.68 -1.18 -10.64
C LEU A 91 -11.88 -2.14 -10.77
N ARG A 92 -12.98 -1.72 -11.40
CA ARG A 92 -14.15 -2.59 -11.65
C ARG A 92 -13.86 -3.72 -12.61
N GLN A 93 -12.89 -3.56 -13.51
CA GLN A 93 -12.40 -4.61 -14.39
C GLN A 93 -11.42 -5.56 -13.69
N GLN A 94 -11.24 -5.43 -12.37
CA GLN A 94 -10.30 -6.21 -11.57
C GLN A 94 -8.83 -6.04 -11.99
N ILE A 95 -8.52 -4.93 -12.66
CA ILE A 95 -7.15 -4.53 -12.94
C ILE A 95 -6.66 -3.74 -11.74
N TYR A 96 -5.70 -4.28 -11.01
CA TYR A 96 -5.13 -3.67 -9.81
C TYR A 96 -3.67 -3.26 -10.03
N PRO A 97 -3.43 -2.03 -10.48
CA PRO A 97 -2.10 -1.44 -10.48
C PRO A 97 -1.49 -1.47 -9.07
N ALA A 98 -0.17 -1.57 -9.01
CA ALA A 98 0.56 -1.54 -7.75
C ALA A 98 0.43 -0.18 -7.03
N VAL A 99 0.30 0.90 -7.81
CA VAL A 99 -0.03 2.25 -7.34
C VAL A 99 -0.96 2.91 -8.36
N ILE A 100 -1.96 3.63 -7.87
CA ILE A 100 -2.70 4.64 -8.63
C ILE A 100 -2.62 5.93 -7.83
N ARG A 101 -2.25 7.02 -8.48
CA ARG A 101 -2.27 8.35 -7.86
C ARG A 101 -2.88 9.35 -8.81
N ILE A 102 -3.82 10.13 -8.31
CA ILE A 102 -4.42 11.26 -8.99
C ILE A 102 -3.79 12.52 -8.38
N TYR A 103 -3.29 13.40 -9.22
CA TYR A 103 -2.80 14.72 -8.86
C TYR A 103 -3.82 15.74 -9.35
N ASP A 104 -4.29 16.61 -8.47
CA ASP A 104 -5.12 17.74 -8.87
C ASP A 104 -4.34 18.72 -9.77
N ALA A 105 -4.97 19.81 -10.22
CA ALA A 105 -4.33 20.77 -11.13
C ALA A 105 -3.08 21.45 -10.51
N ASP A 106 -3.13 21.78 -9.21
CA ASP A 106 -2.05 22.46 -8.51
C ASP A 106 -0.84 21.52 -8.30
N GLU A 107 -1.12 20.29 -7.86
CA GLU A 107 -0.10 19.25 -7.75
C GLU A 107 0.46 18.87 -9.12
N THR A 108 -0.39 18.82 -10.15
CA THR A 108 0.02 18.56 -11.52
C THR A 108 0.99 19.64 -12.02
N TYR A 109 0.69 20.91 -11.77
CA TYR A 109 1.61 22.00 -12.13
C TYR A 109 2.96 21.87 -11.42
N ARG A 110 2.95 21.55 -10.11
CA ARG A 110 4.18 21.37 -9.32
C ARG A 110 5.05 20.21 -9.80
N HIS A 111 4.43 19.07 -10.16
CA HIS A 111 5.16 17.86 -10.52
C HIS A 111 5.42 17.71 -12.02
N PHE A 112 4.57 18.27 -12.87
CA PHE A 112 4.56 18.07 -14.33
C PHE A 112 4.49 19.38 -15.13
N GLY A 113 4.64 20.57 -14.52
CA GLY A 113 4.50 21.86 -15.22
C GLY A 113 5.46 22.10 -16.39
N HIS A 114 6.53 21.30 -16.49
CA HIS A 114 7.46 21.28 -17.63
C HIS A 114 6.90 20.51 -18.85
N ILE A 115 5.81 19.76 -18.69
CA ILE A 115 5.16 18.98 -19.74
C ILE A 115 3.97 19.78 -20.26
N GLU A 116 4.04 20.20 -21.53
CA GLU A 116 3.00 21.03 -22.16
C GLU A 116 1.61 20.37 -22.11
N LYS A 117 1.54 19.06 -22.35
CA LYS A 117 0.28 18.27 -22.33
C LYS A 117 -0.34 18.13 -20.93
N ALA A 118 0.40 18.44 -19.87
CA ALA A 118 -0.07 18.35 -18.49
C ALA A 118 -0.54 19.69 -17.92
N LYS A 119 -0.34 20.80 -18.63
CA LYS A 119 -0.75 22.14 -18.16
C LYS A 119 -2.26 22.21 -18.01
N ASP A 120 -2.71 22.71 -16.86
CA ASP A 120 -4.13 22.86 -16.50
C ASP A 120 -4.93 21.55 -16.61
N LYS A 121 -4.25 20.41 -16.38
CA LYS A 121 -4.86 19.07 -16.37
C LYS A 121 -4.71 18.41 -15.01
N VAL A 122 -5.49 17.36 -14.82
CA VAL A 122 -5.36 16.41 -13.72
C VAL A 122 -4.55 15.22 -14.21
N MET A 123 -3.47 14.87 -13.52
CA MET A 123 -2.63 13.74 -13.90
C MET A 123 -2.95 12.50 -13.09
N VAL A 124 -3.15 11.37 -13.77
CA VAL A 124 -3.20 10.05 -13.12
C VAL A 124 -1.95 9.27 -13.47
N VAL A 125 -1.25 8.81 -12.44
CA VAL A 125 -0.07 7.97 -12.56
C VAL A 125 -0.37 6.56 -12.06
N PHE A 126 -0.05 5.58 -12.90
CA PHE A 126 -0.16 4.16 -12.63
C PHE A 126 1.23 3.57 -12.51
N ASN A 127 1.43 2.75 -11.48
CA ASN A 127 2.58 1.87 -11.40
C ASN A 127 2.10 0.42 -11.54
N TYR A 128 2.58 -0.28 -12.54
CA TYR A 128 2.35 -1.70 -12.72
C TYR A 128 3.63 -2.47 -12.39
N ASN A 129 3.55 -3.33 -11.38
CA ASN A 129 4.61 -4.28 -11.04
C ASN A 129 4.11 -5.67 -11.42
N SER A 130 4.80 -6.39 -12.31
CA SER A 130 4.55 -7.82 -12.51
C SER A 130 5.66 -8.67 -11.90
N ILE A 131 5.23 -9.76 -11.27
CA ILE A 131 6.06 -10.95 -11.09
C ILE A 131 5.56 -11.84 -12.22
N ILE A 132 6.38 -12.19 -13.20
CA ILE A 132 5.93 -13.05 -14.28
C ILE A 132 5.62 -14.42 -13.66
N LEU A 133 4.33 -14.74 -13.56
CA LEU A 133 3.84 -16.10 -13.74
C LEU A 133 2.90 -16.02 -14.96
N ILE A 134 3.51 -15.79 -16.13
CA ILE A 134 2.88 -16.16 -17.39
C ILE A 134 3.26 -17.62 -17.60
N ASN A 135 2.31 -18.51 -17.34
CA ASN A 135 2.17 -19.76 -18.08
C ASN A 135 0.82 -19.69 -18.78
#